data_AF-A0A4P5QMR5-F1
#
_entry.id   AF-A0A4P5QMR5-F1
#
_cell.length_a   1.000
_cell.length_b   1.000
_cell.length_c   1.000
_cell.angle_alpha   90.00
_cell.angle_beta   90.00
_cell.angle_gamma   90.00
#
_symmetry.space_group_name_H-M   'P 1'
#
loop_
_entity.id
_entity.type
_entity.pdbx_description
1 polymer ?
#
loop_
_entity_poly.entity_id
_entity_poly.type
_entity_poly.pdbx_seq_one_letter_code
_entity_poly.pdbx_strand_id
1 'polypeptide(L)'
;MCWNEFRKHWVLIAVQQFGKPSFLGEVWYAESESPTGPWKRAVKIVTHDRYSFYNPAQHAFFDEDGGRMIYFEGTYSHTFPAANRARSEFTCCR
;
A
#
# COMPACT_ATOMS: atom_id res chain seq x y z
N MET A 1 0.31 9.51 2.83
CA MET A 1 1.15 9.30 4.01
C MET A 1 0.55 10.10 5.15
N CYS A 2 0.28 9.44 6.26
CA CYS A 2 -0.46 10.01 7.37
C CYS A 2 0.10 9.50 8.70
N TRP A 3 -0.08 10.26 9.77
CA TRP A 3 0.16 9.75 11.12
C TRP A 3 -0.92 8.74 11.50
N ASN A 4 -0.54 7.64 12.13
CA ASN A 4 -1.47 6.64 12.65
C ASN A 4 -1.39 6.61 14.18
N GLU A 5 -2.52 6.89 14.84
CA GLU A 5 -2.58 7.00 16.30
C GLU A 5 -2.40 5.65 17.01
N PHE A 6 -2.88 4.56 16.43
CA PHE A 6 -2.71 3.21 17.00
C PHE A 6 -1.25 2.75 16.97
N ARG A 7 -0.57 2.95 15.83
CA ARG A 7 0.82 2.55 15.61
C ARG A 7 1.81 3.52 16.23
N LYS A 8 1.43 4.77 16.46
CA LYS A 8 2.32 5.88 16.85
C LYS A 8 3.48 6.08 15.87
N HIS A 9 3.18 5.95 14.58
CA HIS A 9 4.13 6.11 13.49
C HIS A 9 3.48 6.81 12.29
N TRP A 10 4.30 7.42 11.44
CA TRP A 10 3.91 7.80 10.10
C TRP A 10 3.80 6.55 9.24
N VAL A 11 2.67 6.42 8.55
CA VAL A 11 2.38 5.32 7.64
C VAL A 11 2.47 5.77 6.20
N LEU A 12 3.22 5.02 5.40
CA LEU A 12 3.28 5.14 3.96
C LEU A 12 2.58 3.95 3.31
N ILE A 13 1.66 4.25 2.39
CA ILE A 13 1.13 3.30 1.43
C ILE A 13 1.70 3.74 0.08
N ALA A 14 2.49 2.89 -0.55
CA ALA A 14 3.21 3.21 -1.78
C ALA A 14 3.07 2.07 -2.78
N VAL A 15 3.22 2.42 -4.05
CA VAL A 15 3.20 1.45 -5.15
C VAL A 15 4.60 1.28 -5.71
N GLN A 16 5.00 0.04 -5.96
CA GLN A 16 6.24 -0.26 -6.66
C GLN A 16 6.00 -0.10 -8.15
N GLN A 17 6.88 0.66 -8.83
CA GLN A 17 6.78 0.90 -10.28
C GLN A 17 7.51 -0.15 -11.10
N PHE A 18 8.68 -0.60 -10.65
CA PHE A 18 9.55 -1.53 -11.38
C PHE A 18 9.95 -2.73 -10.50
N GLY A 19 10.23 -3.88 -11.11
CA GLY A 19 10.64 -5.11 -10.41
C GLY A 19 9.76 -6.30 -10.78
N LYS A 20 9.88 -7.41 -10.05
CA LYS A 20 9.25 -8.69 -10.46
C LYS A 20 8.17 -9.21 -9.48
N PRO A 21 6.89 -9.28 -9.93
CA PRO A 21 6.33 -8.47 -11.02
C PRO A 21 5.87 -7.10 -10.51
N SER A 22 6.16 -6.03 -11.23
CA SER A 22 5.58 -4.72 -10.99
C SER A 22 5.55 -3.90 -12.28
N PHE A 23 4.35 -3.50 -12.68
CA PHE A 23 3.97 -2.39 -13.57
C PHE A 23 2.77 -1.72 -12.87
N LEU A 24 2.93 -1.49 -11.56
CA LEU A 24 1.97 -0.97 -10.57
C LEU A 24 0.93 -1.96 -10.04
N GLY A 25 1.30 -3.24 -10.04
CA GLY A 25 0.53 -4.28 -9.37
C GLY A 25 0.88 -4.47 -7.89
N GLU A 26 1.84 -3.76 -7.31
CA GLU A 26 2.34 -4.08 -5.97
C GLU A 26 2.17 -2.91 -5.02
N VAL A 27 1.46 -3.12 -3.91
CA VAL A 27 1.23 -2.13 -2.87
C VAL A 27 1.99 -2.50 -1.61
N TRP A 28 2.67 -1.51 -1.06
CA TRP A 28 3.58 -1.64 0.08
C TRP A 28 3.12 -0.73 1.22
N TYR A 29 3.26 -1.25 2.42
CA TYR A 29 3.10 -0.57 3.69
C TYR A 29 4.47 -0.35 4.32
N ALA A 30 4.73 0.85 4.83
CA ALA A 30 5.94 1.16 5.59
C ALA A 30 5.63 2.12 6.74
N GLU A 31 6.46 2.05 7.79
CA GLU A 31 6.36 2.88 8.99
C GLU A 31 7.65 3.68 9.20
N SER A 32 7.51 4.88 9.77
CA SER A 32 8.62 5.75 10.16
C SER A 32 8.23 6.66 11.33
N GLU A 33 9.19 7.02 12.18
CA GLU A 33 8.99 7.98 13.27
C GLU A 33 8.87 9.43 12.74
N SER A 34 9.39 9.69 11.54
CA SER A 34 9.34 11.00 10.87
C SER A 34 8.61 10.89 9.52
N PRO A 35 7.86 11.94 9.09
CA PRO A 35 7.20 11.96 7.79
C PRO A 35 8.21 11.89 6.62
N THR A 36 9.47 12.25 6.83
CA THR A 36 10.50 12.20 5.78
C THR A 36 11.28 10.88 5.75
N GLY A 37 10.93 9.92 6.62
CA GLY A 37 11.69 8.67 6.79
C GLY A 37 12.75 8.77 7.89
N PRO A 38 13.64 7.77 8.02
CA PRO A 38 13.88 6.68 7.07
C PRO A 38 12.84 5.54 7.11
N TRP A 39 12.36 5.12 5.93
CA TRP A 39 11.43 3.99 5.75
C TRP A 39 12.18 2.66 5.69
N LYS A 40 12.65 2.19 6.84
CA LYS A 40 13.60 1.05 6.92
C LYS A 40 12.96 -0.30 6.60
N ARG A 41 11.67 -0.45 6.86
CA ARG A 41 10.94 -1.72 6.68
C ARG A 41 9.69 -1.44 5.87
N ALA A 42 9.56 -2.15 4.76
CA ALA A 42 8.37 -2.16 3.93
C ALA A 42 7.83 -3.58 3.85
N VAL A 43 6.52 -3.72 4.02
CA VAL A 43 5.79 -4.99 3.90
C VAL A 43 4.87 -4.88 2.70
N LYS A 44 4.92 -5.86 1.81
CA LYS A 44 3.99 -5.94 0.69
C LYS A 44 2.62 -6.37 1.23
N ILE A 45 1.58 -5.59 0.93
CA ILE A 45 0.24 -5.81 1.47
C ILE A 45 -0.78 -6.23 0.41
N VAL A 46 -0.57 -5.85 -0.86
CA VAL A 46 -1.45 -6.23 -1.97
C VAL A 46 -0.63 -6.50 -3.22
N THR A 47 -1.00 -7.56 -3.94
CA THR A 47 -0.56 -7.82 -5.32
C THR A 47 -1.76 -7.88 -6.27
N HIS A 48 -1.76 -7.05 -7.30
CA HIS A 48 -2.63 -7.06 -8.47
C HIS A 48 -1.85 -7.63 -9.65
N ASP A 49 -2.36 -8.74 -10.20
CA ASP A 49 -1.74 -9.48 -11.30
C ASP A 49 -2.18 -9.01 -12.69
N ARG A 50 -3.42 -8.53 -12.79
CA ARG A 50 -4.09 -8.25 -14.07
C ARG A 50 -4.38 -6.79 -14.37
N TYR A 51 -4.26 -5.94 -13.36
CA TYR A 51 -4.61 -4.53 -13.42
C TYR A 51 -3.56 -3.74 -12.65
N SER A 52 -3.38 -2.51 -13.08
CA SER A 52 -2.52 -1.55 -12.40
C SER A 52 -3.31 -0.83 -11.33
N PHE A 53 -2.68 -0.57 -10.20
CA PHE A 53 -3.18 0.23 -9.11
C PHE A 53 -2.21 1.38 -8.85
N TYR A 54 -2.66 2.62 -8.94
CA TYR A 54 -1.79 3.79 -8.81
C TYR A 54 -2.46 4.95 -8.11
N ASN A 55 -1.65 5.94 -7.72
CA ASN A 55 -2.05 7.08 -6.91
C ASN A 55 -2.73 6.68 -5.59
N PRO A 56 -2.09 5.85 -4.74
CA PRO A 56 -2.68 5.47 -3.47
C PRO A 56 -2.90 6.69 -2.58
N ALA A 57 -4.09 6.81 -2.00
CA ALA A 57 -4.44 7.82 -1.00
C ALA A 57 -5.00 7.14 0.25
N GLN A 58 -4.50 7.54 1.42
CA GLN A 58 -4.98 7.02 2.70
C GLN A 58 -6.14 7.87 3.21
N HIS A 59 -7.16 7.24 3.77
CA HIS A 59 -8.29 7.90 4.43
C HIS A 59 -8.05 7.96 5.94
N ALA A 60 -7.14 8.84 6.39
CA ALA A 60 -6.75 8.94 7.80
C ALA A 60 -7.91 9.30 8.76
N PHE A 61 -9.02 9.83 8.24
CA PHE A 61 -10.22 10.11 9.04
C PHE A 61 -11.04 8.85 9.37
N PHE A 62 -10.88 7.77 8.61
CA PHE A 62 -11.58 6.50 8.87
C PHE A 62 -10.80 5.70 9.93
N ASP A 63 -11.07 6.03 11.19
CA ASP A 63 -10.39 5.53 12.38
C ASP A 63 -11.08 4.28 12.98
N GLU A 64 -11.41 3.29 12.14
CA GLU A 64 -12.05 2.06 12.63
C GLU A 64 -11.08 1.25 13.52
N ASP A 65 -11.61 0.72 14.63
CA ASP A 65 -10.84 0.06 15.69
C ASP A 65 -9.67 0.95 16.20
N GLY A 66 -9.95 2.25 16.35
CA GLY A 66 -8.99 3.26 16.84
C GLY A 66 -7.80 3.48 15.92
N GLY A 67 -7.99 3.26 14.61
CA GLY A 67 -6.96 3.46 13.59
C GLY A 67 -6.12 2.23 13.31
N ARG A 68 -6.49 1.10 13.91
CA ARG A 68 -5.87 -0.19 13.60
C ARG A 68 -6.16 -0.61 12.16
N MET A 69 -7.36 -0.29 11.65
CA MET A 69 -7.71 -0.51 10.26
C MET A 69 -7.27 0.68 9.42
N ILE A 70 -6.42 0.42 8.42
CA ILE A 70 -5.90 1.46 7.52
C ILE A 70 -6.61 1.34 6.17
N TYR A 71 -7.43 2.35 5.87
CA TYR A 71 -8.15 2.45 4.59
C TYR A 71 -7.35 3.26 3.58
N PHE A 72 -7.27 2.75 2.35
CA PHE A 72 -6.68 3.46 1.23
C PHE A 72 -7.42 3.16 -0.07
N GLU A 73 -7.48 4.16 -0.94
CA GLU A 73 -7.99 4.05 -2.30
C GLU A 73 -6.87 4.26 -3.31
N GLY A 74 -7.17 4.01 -4.57
CA GLY A 74 -6.31 4.32 -5.70
C GLY A 74 -6.99 3.97 -7.01
N THR A 75 -6.39 4.41 -8.11
CA THR A 75 -6.93 4.17 -9.44
C THR A 75 -6.63 2.76 -9.89
N TYR A 76 -7.68 1.97 -10.09
CA TYR A 76 -7.59 0.60 -10.61
C TYR A 76 -7.90 0.58 -12.11
N SER A 77 -6.93 0.18 -12.94
CA SER A 77 -7.05 0.30 -14.40
C SER A 77 -6.42 -0.86 -15.17
N HIS A 78 -6.92 -1.10 -16.38
CA HIS A 78 -6.36 -2.04 -17.35
C HIS A 78 -5.09 -1.53 -18.05
N THR A 79 -4.66 -0.30 -17.81
CA THR A 79 -3.48 0.27 -18.47
C THR A 79 -2.20 -0.28 -17.83
N PHE A 80 -1.27 -0.81 -18.65
CA PHE A 80 0.03 -1.38 -18.24
C PHE A 80 0.01 -2.68 -17.41
N PRO A 81 -0.79 -3.72 -17.69
CA PRO A 81 -0.89 -4.89 -16.81
C PRO A 81 0.31 -5.85 -16.92
N ALA A 82 0.49 -6.68 -15.90
CA ALA A 82 1.46 -7.79 -15.91
C ALA A 82 1.04 -8.77 -16.97
N ALA A 83 2.01 -9.25 -17.73
CA ALA A 83 1.88 -10.60 -18.25
C ALA A 83 2.28 -11.59 -17.14
N ASN A 84 1.33 -12.08 -16.33
CA ASN A 84 1.20 -13.51 -15.94
C ASN A 84 0.15 -13.78 -14.83
N ARG A 85 -0.55 -14.91 -14.97
CA ARG A 85 -1.63 -15.44 -14.11
C ARG A 85 -1.18 -15.73 -12.65
N ALA A 86 -1.70 -15.00 -11.64
CA ALA A 86 -1.76 -15.45 -10.24
C ALA A 86 -2.67 -14.55 -9.37
N ARG A 87 -3.51 -15.15 -8.52
CA ARG A 87 -4.57 -14.55 -7.68
C ARG A 87 -4.12 -13.34 -6.82
N SER A 88 -4.99 -12.34 -6.64
CA SER A 88 -4.73 -11.22 -5.72
C SER A 88 -4.73 -11.69 -4.26
N GLU A 89 -3.64 -11.43 -3.54
CA GLU A 89 -3.47 -11.80 -2.13
C GLU A 89 -3.42 -10.52 -1.28
N PHE A 90 -4.29 -10.47 -0.26
CA PHE A 90 -4.30 -9.41 0.75
C PHE A 90 -3.55 -9.93 1.97
N THR A 91 -2.41 -9.32 2.29
CA THR A 91 -1.72 -9.58 3.55
C THR A 91 -2.19 -8.55 4.57
N CYS A 92 -3.02 -9.00 5.52
CA CYS A 92 -3.38 -8.19 6.68
C CYS A 92 -2.13 -8.04 7.58
N CYS A 93 -1.59 -6.82 7.68
CA CYS A 93 -0.59 -6.49 8.68
C CYS A 93 -1.24 -6.63 10.07
N ARG A 94 -0.80 -7.64 10.84
CA ARG A 94 -1.18 -7.81 12.25
C ARG A 94 -0.48 -6.79 13.14
#